data_AF-A0A6A6U5T9-F1
#
_entry.id   AF-A0A6A6U5T9-F1
#
_cell.length_a   1.000
_cell.length_b   1.000
_cell.length_c   1.000
_cell.angle_alpha   90.00
_cell.angle_beta   90.00
_cell.angle_gamma   90.00
#
_symmetry.space_group_name_H-M   'P 1'
#
loop_
_entity.id
_entity.type
_entity.pdbx_description
1 polymer ?
#
loop_
_entity_poly.entity_id
_entity_poly.type
_entity_poly.pdbx_seq_one_letter_code
_entity_poly.pdbx_strand_id
1 'polypeptide(L)'
;MRFRTYPAVGFAILCLLSAYVGLAPTSYNPALPSYGQSDKVLHFITFFLLTLCFYWILETNRRKNLQLTLLVCPGVLGVGSEIVQGLLPNGRAFDLLDIFANVVGSGAALAICVWYHKRMLERKRHGRTFGPLAEGEEEDFDVELGEGIGSQENGVIPEATLEAEVDNWDENAEDWDEDEANEDDAKPSDDEVGKKRND
;
A
#
# COMPACT_ATOMS: atom_id res chain seq x y z
N MET A 1 -11.03 7.52 -6.54
CA MET A 1 -9.89 7.58 -7.48
C MET A 1 -9.32 9.00 -7.51
N ARG A 2 -8.05 9.17 -7.15
CA ARG A 2 -7.37 10.48 -7.14
C ARG A 2 -6.30 10.53 -8.24
N PHE A 3 -6.04 11.70 -8.79
CA PHE A 3 -5.20 11.89 -9.97
C PHE A 3 -3.94 12.71 -9.62
N ARG A 4 -2.76 12.22 -10.02
CA ARG A 4 -1.48 12.86 -9.73
C ARG A 4 -0.99 13.62 -10.96
N THR A 5 -1.07 14.95 -10.90
CA THR A 5 -0.80 15.86 -12.03
C THR A 5 0.66 15.79 -12.52
N TYR A 6 1.64 15.77 -11.61
CA TYR A 6 3.07 15.74 -11.97
C TYR A 6 3.46 14.55 -12.87
N PRO A 7 3.21 13.26 -12.49
CA PRO A 7 3.51 12.13 -13.36
C PRO A 7 2.67 12.14 -14.64
N ALA A 8 1.45 12.69 -14.62
CA ALA A 8 0.62 12.81 -15.83
C ALA A 8 1.20 13.80 -16.86
N VAL A 9 1.70 14.95 -16.41
CA VAL A 9 2.40 15.92 -17.28
C VAL A 9 3.69 15.30 -17.82
N GLY A 10 4.46 14.61 -16.97
CA GLY A 10 5.67 13.87 -17.39
C GLY A 10 5.35 12.81 -18.45
N PHE A 11 4.31 12.02 -18.24
CA PHE A 11 3.82 11.02 -19.20
C PHE A 11 3.38 11.65 -20.53
N ALA A 12 2.62 12.75 -20.49
CA ALA A 12 2.19 13.45 -21.71
C ALA A 12 3.39 14.00 -22.51
N ILE A 13 4.39 14.57 -21.84
CA ILE A 13 5.64 15.01 -22.49
C ILE A 13 6.40 13.82 -23.08
N LEU A 14 6.53 12.71 -22.35
CA LEU A 14 7.18 11.49 -22.84
C LEU A 14 6.45 10.90 -24.06
N CYS A 15 5.11 10.91 -24.09
CA CYS A 15 4.32 10.49 -25.25
C CYS A 15 4.60 11.36 -26.48
N LEU A 16 4.64 12.70 -26.32
CA LEU A 16 4.94 13.62 -27.41
C LEU A 16 6.38 13.45 -27.94
N LEU A 17 7.35 13.29 -27.03
CA LEU A 17 8.75 13.04 -27.39
C LEU A 17 8.91 11.68 -28.09
N SER A 18 8.28 10.62 -27.58
CA SER A 18 8.32 9.28 -28.18
C SER A 18 7.64 9.24 -29.54
N ALA A 19 6.51 9.94 -29.71
CA ALA A 19 5.84 10.08 -31.00
C ALA A 19 6.72 10.86 -32.00
N TYR A 20 7.38 11.94 -31.57
CA TYR A 20 8.32 12.68 -32.42
C TYR A 20 9.50 11.81 -32.87
N VAL A 21 10.15 11.08 -31.95
CA VAL A 21 11.33 10.26 -32.27
C VAL A 21 10.98 8.99 -33.05
N GLY A 22 9.84 8.36 -32.75
CA GLY A 22 9.39 7.11 -33.36
C GLY A 22 8.68 7.28 -34.71
N LEU A 23 7.87 8.33 -34.88
CA LEU A 23 7.02 8.52 -36.06
C LEU A 23 7.53 9.56 -37.06
N ALA A 24 8.44 10.47 -36.69
CA ALA A 24 8.99 11.43 -37.66
C ALA A 24 9.72 10.68 -38.79
N PRO A 25 9.54 11.07 -40.07
CA PRO A 25 10.22 10.40 -41.16
C PRO A 25 11.74 10.50 -41.03
N THR A 26 12.44 9.39 -41.28
CA THR A 26 13.89 9.27 -41.11
C THR A 26 14.67 10.32 -41.91
N SER A 27 14.10 10.81 -43.02
CA SER A 27 14.60 11.92 -43.85
C SER A 27 14.89 13.21 -43.08
N TYR A 28 14.18 13.48 -41.98
CA TYR A 28 14.33 14.69 -41.17
C TYR A 28 15.30 14.53 -40.00
N ASN A 29 15.72 13.31 -39.67
CA ASN A 29 16.60 13.00 -38.53
C ASN A 29 17.79 12.11 -38.95
N PRO A 30 18.73 12.59 -39.79
CA PRO A 30 19.90 11.83 -40.22
C PRO A 30 20.90 11.51 -39.08
N ALA A 31 20.71 12.09 -37.89
CA ALA A 31 21.52 11.84 -36.70
C ALA A 31 20.96 10.72 -35.79
N LEU A 32 19.73 10.25 -36.02
CA LEU A 32 19.23 9.06 -35.31
C LEU A 32 19.86 7.81 -35.93
N PRO A 33 20.37 6.85 -35.13
CA PRO A 33 21.00 5.63 -35.66
C PRO A 33 20.05 4.85 -36.57
N SER A 34 20.31 4.87 -37.87
CA SER A 34 19.54 4.10 -38.84
C SER A 34 19.83 2.61 -38.67
N TYR A 35 18.80 1.85 -38.26
CA TYR A 35 18.76 0.38 -38.18
C TYR A 35 19.87 -0.29 -37.35
N GLY A 36 19.56 -0.68 -36.11
CA GLY A 36 20.45 -1.50 -35.29
C GLY A 36 19.96 -1.74 -33.86
N GLN A 37 20.86 -2.25 -33.01
CA GLN A 37 20.57 -2.53 -31.60
C GLN A 37 20.17 -1.28 -30.78
N SER A 38 20.56 -0.08 -31.23
CA SER A 38 20.22 1.17 -30.56
C SER A 38 18.72 1.49 -30.59
N ASP A 39 17.97 1.06 -31.62
CA ASP A 39 16.52 1.27 -31.70
C ASP A 39 15.84 0.43 -30.60
N LYS A 40 16.25 -0.83 -30.43
CA LYS A 40 15.75 -1.75 -29.39
C LYS A 40 15.99 -1.26 -27.97
N VAL A 41 17.17 -0.68 -27.71
CA VAL A 41 17.47 -0.06 -26.40
C VAL A 41 16.63 1.21 -26.20
N LEU A 42 16.41 2.01 -27.25
CA LEU A 42 15.54 3.18 -27.19
C LEU A 42 14.09 2.76 -26.87
N HIS A 43 13.56 1.75 -27.56
CA HIS A 43 12.25 1.14 -27.31
C HIS A 43 12.12 0.61 -25.86
N PHE A 44 13.12 -0.12 -25.35
CA PHE A 44 13.15 -0.52 -23.94
C PHE A 44 13.11 0.67 -22.97
N ILE A 45 13.93 1.71 -23.19
CA ILE A 45 14.01 2.88 -22.30
C ILE A 45 12.74 3.74 -22.36
N THR A 46 12.17 3.99 -23.56
CA THR A 46 10.95 4.80 -23.70
C THR A 46 9.78 4.12 -23.01
N PHE A 47 9.57 2.82 -23.23
CA PHE A 47 8.49 2.09 -22.59
C PHE A 47 8.72 1.86 -21.09
N PHE A 48 9.97 1.73 -20.63
CA PHE A 48 10.30 1.77 -19.21
C PHE A 48 9.86 3.09 -18.58
N LEU A 49 10.24 4.24 -19.15
CA LEU A 49 9.91 5.56 -18.61
C LEU A 49 8.41 5.88 -18.70
N LEU A 50 7.76 5.56 -19.83
CA LEU A 50 6.31 5.70 -20.00
C LEU A 50 5.54 4.90 -18.95
N THR A 51 5.90 3.63 -18.77
CA THR A 51 5.24 2.73 -17.80
C THR A 51 5.50 3.19 -16.36
N LEU A 52 6.73 3.60 -16.04
CA LEU A 52 7.09 4.17 -14.75
C LEU A 52 6.25 5.41 -14.43
N CYS A 53 6.15 6.37 -15.35
CA CYS A 53 5.31 7.54 -15.15
C CYS A 53 3.82 7.18 -15.05
N PHE A 54 3.29 6.35 -15.95
CA PHE A 54 1.87 5.99 -16.00
C PHE A 54 1.37 5.33 -14.71
N TYR A 55 2.15 4.38 -14.16
CA TYR A 55 1.80 3.66 -12.93
C TYR A 55 1.54 4.60 -11.74
N TRP A 56 2.17 5.78 -11.71
CA TRP A 56 2.01 6.78 -10.66
C TRP A 56 0.99 7.88 -10.97
N ILE A 57 0.28 7.84 -12.11
CA ILE A 57 -0.78 8.82 -12.44
C ILE A 57 -2.03 8.60 -11.58
N LEU A 58 -2.44 7.33 -11.42
CA LEU A 58 -3.74 6.95 -10.89
C LEU A 58 -3.62 6.39 -9.47
N GLU A 59 -4.22 7.09 -8.50
CA GLU A 59 -4.43 6.56 -7.15
C GLU A 59 -5.72 5.72 -7.16
N THR A 60 -5.52 4.43 -7.40
CA THR A 60 -6.55 3.38 -7.43
C THR A 60 -5.97 2.06 -6.92
N ASN A 61 -6.87 1.14 -6.59
CA ASN A 61 -6.63 -0.19 -6.07
C ASN A 61 -5.53 -0.90 -6.88
N ARG A 62 -4.56 -1.51 -6.19
CA ARG A 62 -3.32 -2.04 -6.80
C ARG A 62 -3.58 -2.95 -8.01
N ARG A 63 -4.60 -3.83 -7.92
CA ARG A 63 -5.01 -4.72 -9.01
C ARG A 63 -5.50 -3.93 -10.25
N LYS A 64 -6.38 -2.94 -10.04
CA LYS A 64 -6.90 -2.04 -11.10
C LYS A 64 -5.75 -1.25 -11.75
N ASN A 65 -4.83 -0.71 -10.95
CA ASN A 65 -3.70 0.07 -11.47
C ASN A 65 -2.74 -0.77 -12.34
N LEU A 66 -2.44 -2.00 -11.91
CA LEU A 66 -1.63 -2.94 -12.68
C LEU A 66 -2.29 -3.33 -14.01
N GLN A 67 -3.59 -3.65 -13.98
CA GLN A 67 -4.36 -3.98 -15.18
C GLN A 67 -4.40 -2.81 -16.17
N LEU A 68 -4.68 -1.59 -15.71
CA LEU A 68 -4.67 -0.38 -16.54
C LEU A 68 -3.28 -0.10 -17.12
N THR A 69 -2.22 -0.23 -16.30
CA THR A 69 -0.85 0.01 -16.76
C THR A 69 -0.42 -1.01 -17.83
N LEU A 70 -0.74 -2.31 -17.63
CA LEU A 70 -0.47 -3.35 -18.63
C LEU A 70 -1.27 -3.16 -19.92
N LEU A 71 -2.55 -2.76 -19.80
CA LEU A 71 -3.39 -2.49 -20.96
C LEU A 71 -2.88 -1.27 -21.76
N VAL A 72 -2.58 -0.16 -21.09
CA VAL A 72 -2.22 1.10 -21.76
C VAL A 72 -0.79 1.10 -22.26
N CYS A 73 0.19 0.70 -21.45
CA CYS A 73 1.61 0.86 -21.78
C CYS A 73 2.12 -0.22 -22.76
N PRO A 74 2.36 -1.49 -22.36
CA PRO A 74 2.82 -2.49 -23.33
C PRO A 74 1.73 -2.94 -24.31
N GLY A 75 0.44 -2.90 -23.93
CA GLY A 75 -0.68 -3.23 -24.82
C GLY A 75 -0.93 -2.18 -25.89
N VAL A 76 -1.68 -1.13 -25.55
CA VAL A 76 -2.13 -0.10 -26.50
C VAL A 76 -0.97 0.70 -27.09
N LEU A 77 -0.07 1.23 -26.26
CA LEU A 77 1.07 2.00 -26.78
C LEU A 77 2.15 1.09 -27.36
N GLY A 78 2.48 -0.03 -26.72
CA GLY A 78 3.61 -0.89 -27.09
C GLY A 78 3.40 -1.74 -28.34
N VAL A 79 2.19 -2.23 -28.57
CA VAL A 79 1.82 -2.89 -29.84
C VAL A 79 1.31 -1.86 -30.85
N GLY A 80 0.57 -0.84 -30.39
CA GLY A 80 0.00 0.18 -31.27
C GLY A 80 1.04 1.09 -31.93
N SER A 81 2.14 1.43 -31.25
CA SER A 81 3.22 2.20 -31.88
C SER A 81 3.81 1.46 -33.06
N GLU A 82 4.06 0.15 -32.91
CA GLU A 82 4.65 -0.70 -33.95
C GLU A 82 3.72 -0.83 -35.16
N ILE A 83 2.42 -1.04 -34.92
CA ILE A 83 1.41 -1.08 -35.98
C ILE A 83 1.37 0.26 -36.72
N VAL A 84 1.39 1.39 -36.00
CA VAL A 84 1.37 2.73 -36.61
C VAL A 84 2.67 3.01 -37.38
N GLN A 85 3.83 2.58 -36.86
CA GLN A 85 5.12 2.70 -37.54
C GLN A 85 5.14 1.88 -38.84
N GLY A 86 4.65 0.64 -38.84
CA GLY A 86 4.56 -0.21 -40.03
C GLY A 86 3.52 0.22 -41.06
N LEU A 87 2.51 1.02 -40.68
CA LEU A 87 1.49 1.56 -41.59
C LEU A 87 1.87 2.93 -42.17
N LEU A 88 2.74 3.69 -41.53
CA LEU A 88 3.15 5.02 -41.98
C LEU A 88 4.34 4.95 -42.97
N PRO A 89 4.33 5.73 -44.07
CA PRO A 89 5.48 5.83 -44.97
C PRO A 89 6.59 6.73 -44.39
N ASN A 90 7.05 6.42 -43.18
CA ASN A 90 8.07 7.18 -42.43
C ASN A 90 9.50 6.59 -42.60
N GLY A 91 9.63 5.44 -43.27
CA GLY A 91 10.89 4.74 -43.50
C GLY A 91 11.27 3.72 -42.41
N ARG A 92 10.35 3.39 -41.50
CA ARG A 92 10.45 2.25 -40.58
C ARG A 92 9.55 1.10 -41.05
N ALA A 93 9.85 -0.11 -40.58
CA ALA A 93 9.09 -1.32 -40.85
C ALA A 93 8.80 -2.05 -39.54
N PHE A 94 7.70 -2.79 -39.50
CA PHE A 94 7.24 -3.55 -38.33
C PHE A 94 8.27 -4.61 -37.88
N ASP A 95 8.78 -4.53 -36.64
CA ASP A 95 9.62 -5.55 -35.99
C ASP A 95 9.00 -6.08 -34.68
N LEU A 96 8.85 -7.41 -34.60
CA LEU A 96 8.39 -8.09 -33.38
C LEU A 96 9.37 -7.95 -32.21
N LEU A 97 10.66 -7.73 -32.49
CA LEU A 97 11.68 -7.53 -31.47
C LEU A 97 11.60 -6.15 -30.81
N ASP A 98 11.01 -5.16 -31.47
CA ASP A 98 10.75 -3.84 -30.87
C ASP A 98 9.51 -3.91 -29.95
N ILE A 99 8.46 -4.66 -30.33
CA ILE A 99 7.37 -5.02 -29.39
C ILE A 99 7.93 -5.78 -28.17
N PHE A 100 8.85 -6.72 -28.37
CA PHE A 100 9.50 -7.43 -27.26
C PHE A 100 10.27 -6.47 -26.34
N ALA A 101 11.02 -5.52 -26.91
CA ALA A 101 11.71 -4.48 -26.13
C ALA A 101 10.72 -3.60 -25.33
N ASN A 102 9.61 -3.20 -25.95
CA ASN A 102 8.53 -2.43 -25.31
C ASN A 102 7.94 -3.18 -24.11
N VAL A 103 7.66 -4.48 -24.27
CA VAL A 103 7.12 -5.36 -23.22
C VAL A 103 8.12 -5.55 -22.08
N VAL A 104 9.39 -5.82 -22.38
CA VAL A 104 10.44 -6.04 -21.36
C VAL A 104 10.75 -4.74 -20.61
N GLY A 105 10.77 -3.58 -21.28
CA GLY A 105 10.90 -2.26 -20.64
C GLY A 105 9.73 -1.96 -19.69
N SER A 106 8.50 -2.20 -20.15
CA SER A 106 7.29 -2.03 -19.33
C SER A 106 7.29 -2.98 -18.12
N GLY A 107 7.66 -4.25 -18.32
CA GLY A 107 7.75 -5.25 -17.25
C GLY A 107 8.78 -4.91 -16.18
N ALA A 108 9.97 -4.43 -16.60
CA ALA A 108 11.01 -3.97 -15.67
C ALA A 108 10.56 -2.75 -14.84
N ALA A 109 9.89 -1.77 -15.46
CA ALA A 109 9.32 -0.62 -14.76
C ALA A 109 8.26 -1.05 -13.74
N LEU A 110 7.34 -1.93 -14.14
CA LEU A 110 6.30 -2.48 -13.25
C LEU A 110 6.89 -3.24 -12.05
N ALA A 111 7.92 -4.06 -12.27
CA ALA A 111 8.58 -4.80 -11.20
C ALA A 111 9.17 -3.84 -10.14
N ILE A 112 9.85 -2.77 -10.59
CA ILE A 112 10.40 -1.73 -9.70
C ILE A 112 9.28 -0.98 -8.98
N CYS A 113 8.22 -0.60 -9.69
CA CYS A 113 7.05 0.08 -9.12
C CYS A 113 6.37 -0.74 -8.01
N VAL A 114 6.11 -2.03 -8.26
CA VAL A 114 5.48 -2.93 -7.28
C VAL A 114 6.40 -3.18 -6.09
N TRP A 115 7.70 -3.42 -6.32
CA TRP A 115 8.68 -3.59 -5.26
C TRP A 115 8.78 -2.35 -4.36
N TYR A 116 8.88 -1.15 -4.97
CA TYR A 116 8.91 0.11 -4.23
C TYR A 116 7.62 0.34 -3.44
N HIS A 117 6.46 0.05 -4.04
CA HIS A 117 5.16 0.20 -3.37
C HIS A 117 5.06 -0.71 -2.14
N LYS A 118 5.47 -1.99 -2.24
CA LYS A 118 5.55 -2.91 -1.10
C LYS A 118 6.52 -2.39 -0.03
N ARG A 119 7.75 -2.02 -0.40
CA ARG A 119 8.78 -1.51 0.51
C ARG A 119 8.35 -0.22 1.22
N MET A 120 7.55 0.62 0.57
CA MET A 120 6.97 1.83 1.17
C MET A 120 5.91 1.49 2.24
N LEU A 121 5.05 0.50 1.99
CA LEU A 121 4.02 0.07 2.94
C LEU A 121 4.64 -0.58 4.19
N GLU A 122 5.63 -1.44 4.04
CA GLU A 122 6.41 -2.03 5.16
C GLU A 122 6.94 -0.96 6.11
N ARG A 123 7.58 0.11 5.57
CA ARG A 123 8.10 1.22 6.37
C ARG A 123 7.00 1.97 7.13
N LYS A 124 5.83 2.13 6.52
CA LYS A 124 4.67 2.79 7.17
C LYS A 124 4.02 1.91 8.24
N ARG A 125 4.05 0.58 8.10
CA ARG A 125 3.60 -0.36 9.14
C ARG A 125 4.50 -0.23 10.38
N HIS A 126 5.82 -0.30 10.22
CA HIS A 126 6.76 -0.20 11.36
C HIS A 126 6.70 1.15 12.10
N GLY A 127 6.34 2.25 11.41
CA GLY A 127 6.09 3.55 12.04
C GLY A 127 4.77 3.64 12.84
N ARG A 128 3.90 2.63 12.76
CA ARG A 128 2.62 2.55 13.50
C ARG A 128 2.61 1.41 14.54
N THR A 129 3.63 0.55 14.57
CA THR A 129 3.82 -0.52 15.57
C THR A 129 4.10 -0.02 17.00
N PHE A 130 4.23 1.31 17.20
CA PHE A 130 4.20 1.96 18.51
C PHE A 130 2.78 2.44 18.90
N GLY A 131 1.74 1.79 18.39
CA GLY A 131 0.40 1.78 18.98
C GLY A 131 0.15 0.40 19.61
N PRO A 132 -0.27 0.29 20.88
CA PRO A 132 -0.46 -0.99 21.54
C PRO A 132 -1.66 -1.75 20.95
N LEU A 133 -1.61 -3.08 21.02
CA LEU A 133 -2.69 -4.02 20.67
C LEU A 133 -3.04 -4.12 19.17
N ALA A 134 -2.11 -4.68 18.39
CA ALA A 134 -2.40 -5.30 17.09
C ALA A 134 -1.75 -6.70 17.01
N GLU A 135 -1.99 -7.51 18.04
CA GLU A 135 -1.67 -8.94 18.06
C GLU A 135 -2.92 -9.70 17.62
N GLY A 136 -3.02 -9.98 16.31
CA GLY A 136 -4.18 -10.62 15.71
C GLY A 136 -4.16 -10.51 14.18
N GLU A 137 -4.19 -11.68 13.53
CA GLU A 137 -4.36 -11.90 12.09
C GLU A 137 -3.25 -11.37 11.15
N GLU A 138 -2.39 -12.30 10.72
CA GLU A 138 -1.54 -12.17 9.51
C GLU A 138 -2.38 -12.29 8.21
N GLU A 139 -3.56 -11.68 8.13
CA GLU A 139 -4.20 -11.47 6.83
C GLU A 139 -3.49 -10.32 6.10
N ASP A 140 -3.14 -10.55 4.82
CA ASP A 140 -2.39 -9.62 3.99
C ASP A 140 -3.30 -8.47 3.53
N PHE A 141 -3.74 -7.64 4.47
CA PHE A 141 -4.63 -6.50 4.28
C PHE A 141 -3.92 -5.46 3.39
N ASP A 142 -4.15 -5.60 2.08
CA ASP A 142 -3.66 -4.74 1.01
C ASP A 142 -4.30 -3.35 1.25
N VAL A 143 -3.64 -2.52 2.07
CA VAL A 143 -4.15 -1.21 2.53
C VAL A 143 -4.46 -0.35 1.30
N GLU A 144 -5.75 -0.34 0.94
CA GLU A 144 -6.20 0.01 -0.40
C GLU A 144 -6.20 1.52 -0.61
N LEU A 145 -5.03 2.07 -0.96
CA LEU A 145 -4.84 3.51 -1.20
C LEU A 145 -5.67 4.00 -2.41
N GLY A 146 -6.92 4.38 -2.16
CA GLY A 146 -7.75 5.11 -3.12
C GLY A 146 -9.27 5.03 -2.91
N GLU A 147 -9.74 4.12 -2.05
CA GLU A 147 -11.16 3.79 -1.86
C GLU A 147 -11.34 3.24 -0.43
N GLY A 148 -12.23 3.83 0.39
CA GLY A 148 -12.64 3.20 1.66
C GLY A 148 -11.98 3.65 2.98
N ILE A 149 -11.81 4.96 3.24
CA ILE A 149 -12.25 5.46 4.56
C ILE A 149 -13.73 5.80 4.40
N GLY A 150 -14.54 4.75 4.32
CA GLY A 150 -15.96 4.87 4.63
C GLY A 150 -16.07 5.28 6.10
N SER A 151 -17.05 6.13 6.41
CA SER A 151 -17.27 6.73 7.73
C SER A 151 -16.81 5.81 8.87
N GLN A 152 -15.79 6.23 9.61
CA GLN A 152 -15.59 5.73 10.96
C GLN A 152 -16.81 6.22 11.73
N GLU A 153 -17.85 5.37 11.80
CA GLU A 153 -19.00 5.66 12.62
C GLU A 153 -18.50 5.79 14.05
N ASN A 154 -18.70 6.96 14.65
CA ASN A 154 -18.30 7.20 16.01
C ASN A 154 -19.00 6.17 16.88
N GLY A 155 -18.25 5.20 17.38
CA GLY A 155 -18.52 4.63 18.70
C GLY A 155 -18.47 5.80 19.67
N VAL A 156 -19.63 6.42 19.90
CA VAL A 156 -19.80 7.45 20.93
C VAL A 156 -19.68 6.71 22.26
N ILE A 157 -18.44 6.56 22.72
CA ILE A 157 -18.17 6.44 24.14
C ILE A 157 -18.70 7.77 24.72
N PRO A 158 -19.66 7.76 25.65
CA PRO A 158 -20.01 8.97 26.37
C PRO A 158 -18.74 9.53 27.00
N GLU A 159 -18.55 10.83 26.94
CA GLU A 159 -17.39 11.52 27.52
C GLU A 159 -17.53 11.53 29.05
N ALA A 160 -17.37 10.35 29.67
CA ALA A 160 -16.99 10.23 31.06
C ALA A 160 -15.59 10.82 31.17
N THR A 161 -15.50 12.02 31.75
CA THR A 161 -14.23 12.64 32.08
C THR A 161 -13.46 11.71 33.01
N LEU A 162 -12.13 11.65 32.87
CA LEU A 162 -11.28 10.79 33.72
C LEU A 162 -11.47 11.08 35.22
N GLU A 163 -11.88 12.31 35.57
CA GLU A 163 -12.26 12.71 36.93
C GLU A 163 -13.51 11.93 37.44
N ALA A 164 -14.51 11.72 36.58
CA ALA A 164 -15.73 10.97 36.93
C ALA A 164 -15.50 9.45 37.04
N GLU A 165 -14.54 8.90 36.29
CA GLU A 165 -14.15 7.48 36.43
C GLU A 165 -13.32 7.24 37.71
N VAL A 166 -12.51 8.22 38.13
CA VAL A 166 -11.80 8.20 39.41
C VAL A 166 -12.76 8.37 40.59
N ASP A 167 -13.76 9.24 40.49
CA ASP A 167 -14.78 9.42 41.54
C ASP A 167 -15.67 8.17 41.72
N ASN A 168 -15.87 7.35 40.67
CA ASN A 168 -16.64 6.10 40.71
C ASN A 168 -15.77 4.85 40.97
N TRP A 169 -14.47 5.01 41.22
CA TRP A 169 -13.52 3.89 41.31
C TRP A 169 -13.68 3.06 42.59
N ASP A 170 -14.24 3.66 43.65
CA ASP A 170 -14.47 3.03 44.97
C ASP A 170 -15.71 2.12 44.98
N GLU A 171 -16.68 2.32 44.07
CA GLU A 171 -17.93 1.55 44.04
C GLU A 171 -17.87 0.24 43.23
N ASN A 172 -16.76 -0.03 42.51
CA ASN A 172 -16.57 -1.27 41.73
C ASN A 172 -15.46 -2.18 42.30
N ALA A 173 -15.05 -1.94 43.55
CA ALA A 173 -14.33 -2.94 44.34
C ALA A 173 -15.30 -4.04 44.78
N GLU A 174 -15.66 -4.94 43.86
CA GLU A 174 -16.28 -6.22 44.25
C GLU A 174 -15.32 -6.94 45.20
N ASP A 175 -15.86 -7.39 46.33
CA ASP A 175 -15.10 -7.95 47.44
C ASP A 175 -14.63 -9.38 47.09
N TRP A 176 -13.37 -9.52 46.69
CA TRP A 176 -12.84 -10.77 46.10
C TRP A 176 -12.15 -11.72 47.09
N ASP A 177 -12.02 -11.39 48.38
CA ASP A 177 -11.25 -12.18 49.37
C ASP A 177 -11.85 -12.20 50.81
N GLU A 178 -13.06 -12.76 51.02
CA GLU A 178 -13.49 -13.26 52.34
C GLU A 178 -14.03 -14.71 52.28
N ASP A 179 -13.17 -15.66 51.89
CA ASP A 179 -13.45 -17.10 52.05
C ASP A 179 -12.16 -17.94 52.27
N GLU A 180 -11.19 -17.45 53.05
CA GLU A 180 -10.16 -18.31 53.67
C GLU A 180 -9.38 -17.60 54.82
N ALA A 181 -9.64 -18.00 56.08
CA ALA A 181 -8.63 -18.25 57.14
C ALA A 181 -9.23 -18.33 58.55
N ASN A 182 -9.01 -19.45 59.26
CA ASN A 182 -8.03 -19.52 60.37
C ASN A 182 -8.17 -20.84 61.15
N GLU A 183 -7.18 -21.73 61.02
CA GLU A 183 -6.85 -22.71 62.06
C GLU A 183 -5.77 -22.12 62.99
N ASP A 184 -6.05 -22.17 64.30
CA ASP A 184 -5.12 -22.26 65.45
C ASP A 184 -3.78 -21.48 65.49
N ASP A 185 -3.61 -20.60 66.50
CA ASP A 185 -2.75 -20.95 67.66
C ASP A 185 -2.87 -20.06 68.94
N ALA A 186 -2.60 -20.70 70.10
CA ALA A 186 -2.04 -20.18 71.37
C ALA A 186 -2.68 -19.05 72.25
N LYS A 187 -3.49 -19.46 73.25
CA LYS A 187 -3.35 -19.30 74.76
C LYS A 187 -2.95 -17.94 75.45
N PRO A 188 -3.07 -17.80 76.80
CA PRO A 188 -4.15 -18.16 77.75
C PRO A 188 -4.45 -17.03 78.80
N SER A 189 -5.49 -17.12 79.64
CA SER A 189 -5.48 -16.62 81.05
C SER A 189 -6.68 -17.08 81.89
N ASP A 190 -6.44 -17.11 83.20
CA ASP A 190 -7.19 -17.80 84.25
C ASP A 190 -8.43 -17.07 84.83
N ASP A 191 -9.14 -17.86 85.65
CA ASP A 191 -9.83 -17.50 86.90
C ASP A 191 -11.27 -16.91 86.96
N GLU A 192 -12.16 -17.86 87.29
CA GLU A 192 -13.04 -17.87 88.48
C GLU A 192 -14.45 -17.24 88.51
N VAL A 193 -15.26 -17.85 89.39
CA VAL A 193 -16.59 -17.47 89.89
C VAL A 193 -17.75 -17.53 88.86
N GLY A 194 -18.69 -18.49 88.88
CA GLY A 194 -18.87 -19.69 89.71
C GLY A 194 -20.35 -19.92 90.10
N LYS A 195 -20.60 -21.09 90.73
CA LYS A 195 -21.72 -21.38 91.67
C LYS A 195 -23.02 -22.02 91.13
N LYS A 196 -23.14 -23.32 91.46
CA LYS A 196 -24.35 -24.10 91.85
C LYS A 196 -25.24 -24.66 90.71
N ARG A 197 -25.43 -26.00 90.67
CA ARG A 197 -26.36 -26.85 91.48
C ARG A 197 -27.84 -26.52 91.16
N ASN A 198 -28.79 -27.44 91.11
CA ASN A 198 -28.86 -28.85 91.53
C ASN A 198 -29.90 -29.56 90.63
N ASP A 199 -30.06 -30.89 90.66
CA ASP A 199 -29.35 -31.88 91.48
C ASP A 199 -28.32 -32.65 90.64
#